data_AF-A0A4Q5U3N4-F1
#
_entry.id   AF-A0A4Q5U3N4-F1
#
_cell.length_a   1.000
_cell.length_b   1.000
_cell.length_c   1.000
_cell.angle_alpha   90.00
_cell.angle_beta   90.00
_cell.angle_gamma   90.00
#
_symmetry.space_group_name_H-M   'P 1'
#
loop_
_entity.id
_entity.type
_entity.pdbx_description
1 polymer ?
#
loop_
_entity_poly.entity_id
_entity_poly.type
_entity_poly.pdbx_seq_one_letter_code
_entity_poly.pdbx_strand_id
1 'polypeptide(L)'
;MHSFLRKLNSLFAQRSIATSIPYIEEQEMVDTDADHYAFIIGSVFTYFNDLPEELKRRFVKRVYHYRRLKQFHYIGVENNEDTAILVSASAVQVTFGLKNYQMAYFKDIYILADAYHMENDTELYVGHVAPDGIYLSWKHFLYGYSYKNDNVNVAVHEMSHALLYNNYFAQFGGDSNFRLNYEKFSMQTGPILADVITNRRSYLRNYAFTNMHEFWAVSVEAFFENPVGLRENMPDLYDSLCKVLNQDPTTMSKILVDLN
;
A
#
# COMPACT_ATOMS: atom_id res chain seq x y z
N MET A 1 -18.36 -18.21 3.75
CA MET A 1 -18.24 -16.74 3.71
C MET A 1 -18.80 -15.99 4.94
N HIS A 2 -18.97 -16.62 6.11
CA HIS A 2 -19.52 -15.93 7.31
C HIS A 2 -18.57 -15.88 8.53
N SER A 3 -17.37 -16.46 8.43
CA SER A 3 -16.44 -16.57 9.58
C SER A 3 -15.43 -15.41 9.66
N PHE A 4 -14.95 -14.93 8.51
CA PHE A 4 -13.93 -13.87 8.41
C PHE A 4 -14.41 -12.51 8.95
N LEU A 5 -15.64 -12.13 8.60
CA LEU A 5 -16.28 -10.88 9.07
C LEU A 5 -16.55 -10.86 10.59
N ARG A 6 -16.57 -12.03 11.25
CA ARG A 6 -16.89 -12.14 12.68
C ARG A 6 -15.69 -11.90 13.59
N LYS A 7 -14.47 -12.17 13.10
CA LYS A 7 -13.21 -11.94 13.85
C LYS A 7 -12.78 -10.47 13.86
N LEU A 8 -13.12 -9.70 12.82
CA LEU A 8 -12.91 -8.24 12.82
C LEU A 8 -13.69 -7.56 13.95
N ASN A 9 -14.92 -8.00 14.24
CA ASN A 9 -15.78 -7.36 15.24
C ASN A 9 -15.43 -7.68 16.72
N SER A 10 -14.69 -8.75 17.02
CA SER A 10 -14.46 -9.18 18.42
C SER A 10 -13.20 -8.63 19.08
N LEU A 11 -12.36 -7.87 18.35
CA LEU A 11 -11.08 -7.34 18.85
C LEU A 11 -11.18 -5.90 19.42
N PHE A 12 -12.38 -5.33 19.47
CA PHE A 12 -12.64 -3.91 19.78
C PHE A 12 -12.79 -3.57 21.28
N ALA A 13 -12.34 -4.41 22.21
CA ALA A 13 -12.42 -4.12 23.64
C ALA A 13 -11.05 -4.04 24.32
N GLN A 14 -10.74 -2.80 24.73
CA GLN A 14 -9.85 -2.37 25.83
C GLN A 14 -8.37 -2.01 25.60
N ARG A 15 -8.16 -0.72 25.93
CA ARG A 15 -7.14 -0.10 26.80
C ARG A 15 -5.82 0.37 26.19
N SER A 16 -5.77 1.70 26.10
CA SER A 16 -4.61 2.58 25.98
C SER A 16 -3.69 2.53 27.20
N ILE A 17 -2.40 2.37 26.97
CA ILE A 17 -1.34 2.79 27.88
C ILE A 17 -0.34 3.60 27.06
N ALA A 18 -0.13 4.85 27.46
CA ALA A 18 0.71 5.81 26.76
C ALA A 18 2.20 5.54 27.05
N THR A 19 2.99 5.35 25.99
CA THR A 19 4.45 5.51 26.02
C THR A 19 4.90 6.17 24.71
N SER A 20 5.66 7.25 24.83
CA SER A 20 6.19 8.03 23.70
C SER A 20 7.36 7.32 23.03
N ILE A 21 7.38 7.28 21.69
CA ILE A 21 8.48 6.74 20.89
C ILE A 21 9.54 7.86 20.67
N PRO A 22 10.84 7.56 20.83
CA PRO A 22 11.91 8.53 20.56
C PRO A 22 12.01 8.85 19.06
N TYR A 23 12.21 10.13 18.76
CA TYR A 23 12.56 10.64 17.44
C TYR A 23 13.88 10.02 16.97
N ILE A 24 13.85 9.23 15.90
CA ILE A 24 15.05 8.68 15.26
C ILE A 24 15.58 9.77 14.32
N GLU A 25 16.78 10.30 14.60
CA GLU A 25 17.46 11.25 13.70
C GLU A 25 17.57 10.66 12.29
N GLU A 26 17.23 11.46 11.26
CA GLU A 26 17.49 11.12 9.87
C GLU A 26 19.00 11.03 9.65
N GLN A 27 19.58 9.86 9.86
CA GLN A 27 20.96 9.58 9.49
C GLN A 27 21.08 9.66 7.96
N GLU A 28 22.01 10.48 7.46
CA GLU A 28 22.21 10.66 6.02
C GLU A 28 22.59 9.33 5.34
N MET A 29 21.99 9.08 4.18
CA MET A 29 22.27 7.92 3.33
C MET A 29 23.56 8.17 2.55
N VAL A 30 24.46 7.19 2.52
CA VAL A 30 25.70 7.29 1.75
C VAL A 30 25.39 7.08 0.26
N ASP A 31 26.08 7.80 -0.63
CA ASP A 31 25.83 7.75 -2.09
C ASP A 31 25.88 6.33 -2.67
N THR A 32 26.78 5.47 -2.18
CA THR A 32 26.88 4.07 -2.62
C THR A 32 25.62 3.25 -2.31
N ASP A 33 24.96 3.54 -1.19
CA ASP A 33 23.71 2.88 -0.81
C ASP A 33 22.57 3.38 -1.70
N ALA A 34 22.59 4.67 -2.06
CA ALA A 34 21.60 5.27 -2.93
C ALA A 34 21.59 4.61 -4.32
N ASP A 35 22.77 4.41 -4.91
CA ASP A 35 22.93 3.78 -6.22
C ASP A 35 22.49 2.32 -6.22
N HIS A 36 22.83 1.57 -5.15
CA HIS A 36 22.39 0.19 -4.99
C HIS A 36 20.87 0.08 -4.89
N TYR A 37 20.24 0.91 -4.05
CA TYR A 37 18.78 0.96 -3.94
C TYR A 37 18.12 1.35 -5.25
N ALA A 38 18.64 2.36 -5.95
CA ALA A 38 18.11 2.80 -7.25
C ALA A 38 18.17 1.67 -8.28
N PHE A 39 19.28 0.91 -8.32
CA PHE A 39 19.44 -0.24 -9.20
C PHE A 39 18.42 -1.34 -8.92
N ILE A 40 18.28 -1.74 -7.66
CA ILE A 40 17.33 -2.80 -7.26
C ILE A 40 15.90 -2.38 -7.55
N ILE A 41 15.49 -1.18 -7.13
CA ILE A 41 14.13 -0.66 -7.36
C ILE A 41 13.85 -0.55 -8.87
N GLY A 42 14.78 0.02 -9.64
CA GLY A 42 14.62 0.23 -11.08
C GLY A 42 14.53 -1.06 -11.90
N SER A 43 15.02 -2.19 -11.37
CA SER A 43 14.88 -3.49 -12.02
C SER A 43 13.43 -4.03 -12.05
N VAL A 44 12.54 -3.49 -11.21
CA VAL A 44 11.15 -3.97 -11.03
C VAL A 44 10.11 -2.86 -11.21
N PHE A 45 10.35 -1.66 -10.67
CA PHE A 45 9.33 -0.62 -10.55
C PHE A 45 9.30 0.31 -11.76
N THR A 46 8.41 0.05 -12.73
CA THR A 46 8.17 1.00 -13.85
C THR A 46 7.79 2.39 -13.33
N TYR A 47 6.97 2.45 -12.26
CA TYR A 47 6.62 3.70 -11.56
C TYR A 47 7.85 4.54 -11.19
N PHE A 48 8.90 3.90 -10.67
CA PHE A 48 10.14 4.57 -10.27
C PHE A 48 10.98 4.99 -11.49
N ASN A 49 11.03 4.16 -12.52
CA ASN A 49 11.81 4.43 -13.73
C ASN A 49 11.33 5.67 -14.48
N ASP A 50 10.03 5.96 -14.41
CA ASP A 50 9.42 7.17 -14.97
C ASP A 50 9.82 8.45 -14.21
N LEU A 51 10.20 8.37 -12.93
CA LEU A 51 10.41 9.58 -12.13
C LEU A 51 11.59 10.43 -12.66
N PRO A 52 11.48 11.77 -12.65
CA PRO A 52 12.63 12.66 -12.78
C PRO A 52 13.70 12.36 -11.72
N GLU A 53 14.96 12.65 -12.03
CA GLU A 53 16.11 12.30 -11.17
C GLU A 53 16.01 12.83 -9.74
N GLU A 54 15.46 14.03 -9.54
CA GLU A 54 15.21 14.57 -8.20
C GLU A 54 14.20 13.73 -7.41
N LEU A 55 13.13 13.31 -8.07
CA LEU A 55 12.08 12.50 -7.45
C LEU A 55 12.52 11.04 -7.26
N LYS A 56 13.41 10.51 -8.11
CA LYS A 56 14.08 9.22 -7.85
C LYS A 56 14.90 9.27 -6.57
N ARG A 57 15.71 10.32 -6.37
CA ARG A 57 16.47 10.50 -5.12
C ARG A 57 15.57 10.58 -3.90
N ARG A 58 14.46 11.34 -3.98
CA ARG A 58 13.44 11.39 -2.92
C ARG A 58 12.82 10.01 -2.66
N PHE A 59 12.49 9.26 -3.70
CA PHE A 59 11.91 7.92 -3.59
C PHE A 59 12.89 6.97 -2.88
N VAL A 60 14.14 6.90 -3.34
CA VAL A 60 15.19 6.06 -2.75
C VAL A 60 15.40 6.40 -1.27
N LYS A 61 15.53 7.70 -0.93
CA LYS A 61 15.67 8.14 0.46
C LYS A 61 14.50 7.65 1.32
N ARG A 62 13.26 7.78 0.83
CA ARG A 62 12.07 7.29 1.54
C ARG A 62 12.06 5.76 1.69
N VAL A 63 12.49 5.01 0.68
CA VAL A 63 12.60 3.54 0.75
C VAL A 63 13.63 3.12 1.80
N TYR A 64 14.79 3.77 1.79
CA TYR A 64 15.84 3.56 2.79
C TYR A 64 15.33 3.81 4.21
N HIS A 65 14.68 4.95 4.46
CA HIS A 65 14.10 5.25 5.78
C HIS A 65 12.99 4.28 6.16
N TYR A 66 12.07 3.98 5.24
CA TYR A 66 10.97 3.05 5.51
C TYR A 66 11.52 1.69 5.95
N ARG A 67 12.43 1.10 5.17
CA ARG A 67 13.04 -0.20 5.46
C ARG A 67 13.68 -0.25 6.85
N ARG A 68 14.43 0.77 7.24
CA ARG A 68 15.13 0.83 8.54
C ARG A 68 14.19 0.86 9.75
N LEU A 69 12.94 1.27 9.55
CA LEU A 69 11.92 1.28 10.60
C LEU A 69 11.21 -0.07 10.73
N LYS A 70 11.50 -1.05 9.86
CA LYS A 70 10.82 -2.35 9.81
C LYS A 70 11.75 -3.49 10.20
N GLN A 71 11.13 -4.55 10.72
CA GLN A 71 11.70 -5.87 10.91
C GLN A 71 11.10 -6.79 9.84
N PHE A 72 11.97 -7.43 9.05
CA PHE A 72 11.56 -8.32 7.97
C PHE A 72 11.74 -9.77 8.41
N HIS A 73 10.67 -10.55 8.29
CA HIS A 73 10.63 -11.97 8.65
C HIS A 73 10.44 -12.80 7.38
N TYR A 74 11.35 -13.74 7.13
CA TYR A 74 11.32 -14.55 5.91
C TYR A 74 10.88 -15.98 6.24
N ILE A 75 9.78 -16.42 5.62
CA ILE A 75 9.17 -17.74 5.87
C ILE A 75 9.19 -18.54 4.58
N GLY A 76 10.09 -19.53 4.51
CA GLY A 76 10.29 -20.34 3.31
C GLY A 76 10.97 -19.60 2.14
N VAL A 77 11.47 -18.38 2.39
CA VAL A 77 12.26 -17.58 1.45
C VAL A 77 13.63 -17.32 2.05
N GLU A 78 14.66 -17.26 1.21
CA GLU A 78 15.98 -16.82 1.65
C GLU A 78 15.94 -15.37 2.12
N ASN A 79 16.66 -15.07 3.21
CA ASN A 79 16.81 -13.69 3.65
C ASN A 79 17.65 -12.93 2.62
N ASN A 80 17.00 -12.00 1.92
CA ASN A 80 17.60 -11.22 0.86
C ASN A 80 17.27 -9.73 1.06
N GLU A 81 18.32 -8.91 1.10
CA GLU A 81 18.20 -7.47 1.22
C GLU A 81 17.39 -6.84 0.06
N ASP A 82 17.56 -7.34 -1.17
CA ASP A 82 16.82 -6.87 -2.34
C ASP A 82 15.31 -7.04 -2.13
N THR A 83 14.89 -8.16 -1.54
CA THR A 83 13.48 -8.43 -1.21
C THR A 83 12.94 -7.38 -0.24
N ALA A 84 13.67 -7.04 0.81
CA ALA A 84 13.27 -5.99 1.76
C ALA A 84 13.23 -4.60 1.10
N ILE A 85 14.17 -4.30 0.19
CA ILE A 85 14.19 -3.05 -0.57
C ILE A 85 12.94 -2.95 -1.46
N LEU A 86 12.62 -4.00 -2.21
CA LEU A 86 11.48 -4.03 -3.13
C LEU A 86 10.15 -3.97 -2.38
N VAL A 87 9.99 -4.70 -1.27
CA VAL A 87 8.80 -4.60 -0.42
C VAL A 87 8.65 -3.19 0.15
N SER A 88 9.75 -2.57 0.60
CA SER A 88 9.75 -1.17 1.06
C SER A 88 9.39 -0.19 -0.06
N ALA A 89 9.83 -0.44 -1.29
CA ALA A 89 9.49 0.36 -2.45
C ALA A 89 7.98 0.33 -2.77
N SER A 90 7.30 -0.81 -2.58
CA SER A 90 5.84 -0.87 -2.74
C SER A 90 5.09 0.02 -1.74
N ALA A 91 5.55 0.05 -0.48
CA ALA A 91 5.01 0.95 0.54
C ALA A 91 5.20 2.42 0.17
N VAL A 92 6.40 2.77 -0.32
CA VAL A 92 6.72 4.14 -0.74
C VAL A 92 5.96 4.54 -2.00
N GLN A 93 5.73 3.64 -2.95
CA GLN A 93 4.89 3.90 -4.13
C GLN A 93 3.47 4.32 -3.72
N VAL A 94 2.83 3.56 -2.84
CA VAL A 94 1.48 3.89 -2.33
C VAL A 94 1.47 5.24 -1.59
N THR A 95 2.56 5.58 -0.91
CA THR A 95 2.64 6.76 -0.03
C THR A 95 3.46 7.94 -0.60
N PHE A 96 3.86 7.90 -1.87
CA PHE A 96 4.87 8.83 -2.42
C PHE A 96 4.42 10.30 -2.38
N GLY A 97 3.14 10.54 -2.64
CA GLY A 97 2.52 11.86 -2.55
C GLY A 97 2.25 12.34 -1.12
N LEU A 98 2.35 11.46 -0.12
CA LEU A 98 2.01 11.76 1.27
C LEU A 98 3.22 12.25 2.07
N LYS A 99 2.97 13.07 3.10
CA LYS A 99 4.01 13.48 4.07
C LYS A 99 4.35 12.31 4.99
N ASN A 100 3.34 11.65 5.55
CA ASN A 100 3.50 10.53 6.48
C ASN A 100 3.60 9.19 5.74
N TYR A 101 4.76 8.90 5.16
CA TYR A 101 5.00 7.68 4.36
C TYR A 101 5.45 6.45 5.17
N GLN A 102 5.78 6.62 6.45
CA GLN A 102 6.48 5.60 7.24
C GLN A 102 5.60 4.44 7.71
N MET A 103 4.27 4.62 7.79
CA MET A 103 3.33 3.66 8.38
C MET A 103 3.83 3.09 9.72
N ALA A 104 4.10 3.97 10.69
CA ALA A 104 4.81 3.67 11.93
C ALA A 104 4.13 2.63 12.84
N TYR A 105 2.82 2.36 12.65
CA TYR A 105 2.12 1.29 13.35
C TYR A 105 2.73 -0.08 13.08
N PHE A 106 3.02 -0.39 11.81
CA PHE A 106 3.52 -1.69 11.40
C PHE A 106 5.03 -1.72 11.51
N LYS A 107 5.53 -2.46 12.51
CA LYS A 107 6.97 -2.70 12.68
C LYS A 107 7.43 -3.96 11.99
N ASP A 108 6.55 -4.95 11.85
CA ASP A 108 6.88 -6.27 11.34
C ASP A 108 6.26 -6.48 9.95
N ILE A 109 7.07 -6.98 9.02
CA ILE A 109 6.67 -7.38 7.67
C ILE A 109 7.11 -8.82 7.44
N TYR A 110 6.15 -9.69 7.15
CA TYR A 110 6.35 -11.12 6.92
C TYR A 110 6.31 -11.42 5.42
N ILE A 111 7.37 -12.03 4.92
CA ILE A 111 7.54 -12.41 3.51
C ILE A 111 7.50 -13.93 3.42
N LEU A 112 6.46 -14.46 2.78
CA LEU A 112 6.21 -15.88 2.62
C LEU A 112 6.50 -16.31 1.18
N ALA A 113 6.97 -17.53 0.97
CA ALA A 113 7.39 -17.97 -0.37
C ALA A 113 6.27 -17.96 -1.43
N ASP A 114 5.09 -18.45 -1.05
CA ASP A 114 3.95 -18.64 -1.94
C ASP A 114 2.65 -18.37 -1.15
N ALA A 115 1.50 -18.64 -1.75
CA ALA A 115 0.22 -18.63 -1.08
C ALA A 115 0.22 -19.59 0.13
N TYR A 116 -0.53 -19.23 1.17
CA TYR A 116 -0.53 -19.94 2.44
C TYR A 116 -1.93 -20.00 3.04
N HIS A 117 -2.14 -20.94 3.96
CA HIS A 117 -3.35 -21.02 4.77
C HIS A 117 -3.09 -20.41 6.15
N MET A 118 -4.09 -19.71 6.67
CA MET A 118 -4.13 -19.39 8.10
C MET A 118 -4.67 -20.57 8.90
N GLU A 119 -4.31 -20.65 10.18
CA GLU A 119 -4.88 -21.65 11.07
C GLU A 119 -6.41 -21.54 11.11
N ASN A 120 -7.08 -22.63 10.77
CA ASN A 120 -8.54 -22.77 10.69
C ASN A 120 -9.21 -22.02 9.53
N ASP A 121 -8.48 -21.74 8.46
CA ASP A 121 -9.05 -21.26 7.20
C ASP A 121 -8.84 -22.28 6.06
N THR A 122 -9.85 -22.42 5.22
CA THR A 122 -9.80 -23.23 3.99
C THR A 122 -9.37 -22.42 2.78
N GLU A 123 -9.41 -21.09 2.87
CA GLU A 123 -9.01 -20.19 1.79
C GLU A 123 -7.49 -19.99 1.76
N LEU A 124 -6.95 -19.81 0.56
CA LEU A 124 -5.54 -19.48 0.33
C LEU A 124 -5.38 -17.96 0.36
N TYR A 125 -4.40 -17.50 1.12
CA TYR A 125 -4.01 -16.11 1.23
C TYR A 125 -2.73 -15.88 0.43
N VAL A 126 -2.69 -14.75 -0.28
CA VAL A 126 -1.49 -14.26 -0.98
C VAL A 126 -0.92 -13.00 -0.31
N GLY A 127 -1.65 -12.45 0.66
CA GLY A 127 -1.29 -11.35 1.55
C GLY A 127 -2.39 -11.16 2.59
N HIS A 128 -2.08 -10.43 3.65
CA HIS A 128 -3.07 -9.80 4.53
C HIS A 128 -2.39 -8.77 5.45
N VAL A 129 -3.19 -7.89 6.05
CA VAL A 129 -2.77 -6.99 7.13
C VAL A 129 -3.49 -7.36 8.43
N ALA A 130 -2.72 -7.51 9.50
CA ALA A 130 -3.22 -7.78 10.85
C ALA A 130 -2.48 -6.92 11.88
N PRO A 131 -2.98 -6.79 13.13
CA PRO A 131 -2.39 -5.88 14.13
C PRO A 131 -0.90 -6.13 14.42
N ASP A 132 -0.45 -7.35 14.20
CA ASP A 132 0.90 -7.88 14.39
C ASP A 132 1.82 -7.66 13.19
N GLY A 133 1.30 -7.39 11.98
CA GLY A 133 2.17 -7.12 10.83
C GLY A 133 1.47 -7.09 9.48
N ILE A 134 2.30 -6.84 8.45
CA ILE A 134 1.93 -6.93 7.05
C ILE A 134 2.49 -8.23 6.50
N TYR A 135 1.68 -9.03 5.83
CA TYR A 135 2.06 -10.33 5.31
C TYR A 135 1.94 -10.34 3.78
N LEU A 136 2.98 -10.82 3.10
CA LEU A 136 3.07 -10.83 1.64
C LEU A 136 3.63 -12.15 1.12
N SER A 137 2.98 -12.71 0.10
CA SER A 137 3.56 -13.78 -0.70
C SER A 137 4.55 -13.20 -1.71
N TRP A 138 5.81 -13.62 -1.64
CA TRP A 138 6.89 -13.18 -2.51
C TRP A 138 6.64 -13.54 -3.98
N LYS A 139 6.15 -14.75 -4.26
CA LYS A 139 5.76 -15.14 -5.61
C LYS A 139 4.71 -14.21 -6.21
N HIS A 140 3.70 -13.84 -5.42
CA HIS A 140 2.61 -12.96 -5.88
C HIS A 140 3.03 -11.49 -5.93
N PHE A 141 3.97 -11.07 -5.08
CA PHE A 141 4.65 -9.78 -5.19
C PHE A 141 5.31 -9.65 -6.57
N LEU A 142 6.13 -10.64 -6.95
CA LEU A 142 6.81 -10.63 -8.25
C LEU A 142 5.82 -10.67 -9.42
N TYR A 143 4.74 -11.45 -9.28
CA TYR A 143 3.66 -11.48 -10.27
C TYR A 143 3.07 -10.08 -10.49
N GLY A 144 2.72 -9.37 -9.42
CA GLY A 144 2.10 -8.04 -9.50
C GLY A 144 2.95 -6.98 -10.19
N TYR A 145 4.29 -7.11 -10.17
CA TYR A 145 5.18 -6.19 -10.89
C TYR A 145 5.64 -6.71 -12.26
N SER A 146 5.32 -7.94 -12.63
CA SER A 146 5.69 -8.54 -13.92
C SER A 146 4.58 -8.45 -14.98
N TYR A 147 3.31 -8.57 -14.57
CA TYR A 147 2.17 -8.62 -15.48
C TYR A 147 1.46 -7.28 -15.53
N LYS A 148 1.58 -6.59 -16.67
CA LYS A 148 0.96 -5.28 -16.85
C LYS A 148 -0.52 -5.41 -17.25
N ASN A 149 -1.36 -4.56 -16.67
CA ASN A 149 -2.76 -4.30 -17.06
C ASN A 149 -3.83 -5.33 -16.63
N ASP A 150 -3.54 -6.27 -15.73
CA ASP A 150 -4.60 -7.13 -15.14
C ASP A 150 -5.26 -6.50 -13.88
N ASN A 151 -4.78 -5.32 -13.45
CA ASN A 151 -5.20 -4.62 -12.24
C ASN A 151 -5.03 -5.48 -10.97
N VAL A 152 -3.98 -6.29 -10.91
CA VAL A 152 -3.64 -7.13 -9.76
C VAL A 152 -2.22 -6.83 -9.28
N ASN A 153 -2.10 -6.27 -8.07
CA ASN A 153 -0.80 -6.10 -7.43
C ASN A 153 -0.94 -6.25 -5.91
N VAL A 154 -0.60 -7.44 -5.41
CA VAL A 154 -0.75 -7.78 -3.98
C VAL A 154 0.04 -6.85 -3.06
N ALA A 155 1.20 -6.37 -3.50
CA ALA A 155 2.02 -5.47 -2.70
C ALA A 155 1.30 -4.13 -2.52
N VAL A 156 0.80 -3.56 -3.61
CA VAL A 156 0.00 -2.34 -3.60
C VAL A 156 -1.28 -2.54 -2.77
N HIS A 157 -1.94 -3.69 -2.92
CA HIS A 157 -3.15 -4.05 -2.18
C HIS A 157 -2.93 -4.02 -0.65
N GLU A 158 -1.98 -4.81 -0.15
CA GLU A 158 -1.73 -4.88 1.30
C GLU A 158 -1.16 -3.58 1.85
N MET A 159 -0.32 -2.86 1.08
CA MET A 159 0.18 -1.55 1.51
C MET A 159 -0.95 -0.50 1.58
N SER A 160 -1.99 -0.65 0.77
CA SER A 160 -3.20 0.20 0.85
C SER A 160 -4.00 -0.09 2.11
N HIS A 161 -4.16 -1.35 2.49
CA HIS A 161 -4.74 -1.72 3.78
C HIS A 161 -3.91 -1.22 4.96
N ALA A 162 -2.60 -1.39 4.91
CA ALA A 162 -1.69 -0.92 5.96
C ALA A 162 -1.75 0.61 6.11
N LEU A 163 -1.80 1.35 5.01
CA LEU A 163 -1.94 2.81 5.04
C LEU A 163 -3.23 3.22 5.75
N LEU A 164 -4.35 2.59 5.39
CA LEU A 164 -5.64 2.88 6.01
C LEU A 164 -5.62 2.53 7.50
N TYR A 165 -5.13 1.34 7.85
CA TYR A 165 -5.05 0.87 9.22
C TYR A 165 -4.18 1.79 10.09
N ASN A 166 -2.98 2.14 9.63
CA ASN A 166 -2.09 3.06 10.33
C ASN A 166 -2.80 4.39 10.61
N ASN A 167 -3.57 4.89 9.64
CA ASN A 167 -4.28 6.13 9.81
C ASN A 167 -5.45 6.03 10.79
N TYR A 168 -6.16 4.91 10.96
CA TYR A 168 -7.33 4.86 11.85
C TYR A 168 -7.05 4.26 13.24
N PHE A 169 -6.05 3.41 13.38
CA PHE A 169 -5.81 2.64 14.62
C PHE A 169 -4.50 2.97 15.33
N ALA A 170 -3.56 3.65 14.68
CA ALA A 170 -2.33 4.03 15.35
C ALA A 170 -2.57 5.11 16.40
N GLN A 171 -1.99 4.93 17.59
CA GLN A 171 -1.99 5.97 18.63
C GLN A 171 -1.21 7.22 18.19
N PHE A 172 -0.18 7.02 17.36
CA PHE A 172 0.69 8.06 16.81
C PHE A 172 0.95 7.78 15.32
N GLY A 173 1.25 8.81 14.53
CA GLY A 173 1.57 8.66 13.10
C GLY A 173 0.35 8.61 12.16
N GLY A 174 -0.84 8.92 12.66
CA GLY A 174 -1.99 9.22 11.82
C GLY A 174 -1.86 10.60 11.16
N ASP A 175 -2.35 10.73 9.94
CA ASP A 175 -2.36 11.96 9.15
C ASP A 175 -3.80 12.49 9.03
N SER A 176 -4.08 13.62 9.69
CA SER A 176 -5.41 14.24 9.67
C SER A 176 -5.84 14.68 8.27
N ASN A 177 -4.92 15.09 7.41
CA ASN A 177 -5.24 15.46 6.03
C ASN A 177 -5.60 14.23 5.22
N PHE A 178 -4.85 13.13 5.39
CA PHE A 178 -5.20 11.85 4.78
C PHE A 178 -6.59 11.38 5.24
N ARG A 179 -6.87 11.37 6.55
CA ARG A 179 -8.19 10.97 7.09
C ARG A 179 -9.33 11.79 6.49
N LEU A 180 -9.17 13.12 6.44
CA LEU A 180 -10.17 14.01 5.86
C LEU A 180 -10.38 13.73 4.36
N ASN A 181 -9.30 13.50 3.60
CA ASN A 181 -9.41 13.18 2.18
C ASN A 181 -9.99 11.78 1.95
N TYR A 182 -9.70 10.81 2.83
CA TYR A 182 -10.27 9.47 2.77
C TYR A 182 -11.76 9.47 3.12
N GLU A 183 -12.20 10.28 4.09
CA GLU A 183 -13.63 10.47 4.36
C GLU A 183 -14.36 11.04 3.15
N LYS A 184 -13.77 12.04 2.47
CA LYS A 184 -14.31 12.56 1.20
C LYS A 184 -14.35 11.48 0.12
N PHE A 185 -13.28 10.69 -0.03
CA PHE A 185 -13.24 9.55 -0.94
C PHE A 185 -14.37 8.56 -0.65
N SER A 186 -14.57 8.17 0.61
CA SER A 186 -15.60 7.23 1.04
C SER A 186 -17.01 7.76 0.76
N MET A 187 -17.26 9.03 1.04
CA MET A 187 -18.55 9.68 0.74
C MET A 187 -18.82 9.78 -0.77
N GLN A 188 -17.80 10.08 -1.57
CA GLN A 188 -17.93 10.22 -3.03
C GLN A 188 -18.09 8.88 -3.75
N THR A 189 -17.41 7.84 -3.26
CA THR A 189 -17.38 6.52 -3.92
C THR A 189 -18.42 5.55 -3.37
N GLY A 190 -19.05 5.84 -2.21
CA GLY A 190 -20.17 5.07 -1.68
C GLY A 190 -21.31 4.85 -2.69
N PRO A 191 -21.78 5.89 -3.42
CA PRO A 191 -22.74 5.71 -4.50
C PRO A 191 -22.24 4.85 -5.66
N ILE A 192 -20.96 4.96 -6.03
CA ILE A 192 -20.34 4.11 -7.08
C ILE A 192 -20.39 2.64 -6.66
N LEU A 193 -20.03 2.34 -5.41
CA LEU A 193 -20.10 0.99 -4.85
C LEU A 193 -21.54 0.45 -4.88
N ALA A 194 -22.52 1.25 -4.48
CA ALA A 194 -23.94 0.86 -4.50
C ALA A 194 -24.47 0.60 -5.92
N ASP A 195 -24.09 1.43 -6.89
CA ASP A 195 -24.50 1.28 -8.28
C ASP A 195 -23.92 0.00 -8.90
N VAL A 196 -22.63 -0.26 -8.68
CA VAL A 196 -21.97 -1.45 -9.22
C VAL A 196 -22.54 -2.73 -8.62
N ILE A 197 -22.81 -2.77 -7.32
CA ILE A 197 -23.44 -3.94 -6.67
C ILE A 197 -24.81 -4.22 -7.32
N THR A 198 -25.53 -3.18 -7.71
CA THR A 198 -26.85 -3.28 -8.34
C THR A 198 -26.76 -3.71 -9.81
N ASN A 199 -25.89 -3.07 -10.59
CA ASN A 199 -25.81 -3.22 -12.05
C ASN A 199 -24.82 -4.30 -12.51
N ARG A 200 -23.99 -4.83 -11.60
CA ARG A 200 -22.98 -5.87 -11.83
C ARG A 200 -22.01 -5.54 -12.98
N ARG A 201 -21.72 -4.26 -13.18
CA ARG A 201 -20.80 -3.78 -14.21
C ARG A 201 -19.83 -2.78 -13.62
N SER A 202 -18.54 -3.07 -13.68
CA SER A 202 -17.48 -2.16 -13.28
C SER A 202 -16.17 -2.50 -13.97
N TYR A 203 -15.29 -1.52 -14.04
CA TYR A 203 -13.90 -1.69 -14.44
C TYR A 203 -13.07 -2.43 -13.39
N LEU A 204 -13.39 -2.24 -12.10
CA LEU A 204 -12.73 -2.98 -11.03
C LEU A 204 -13.19 -4.45 -11.01
N ARG A 205 -12.30 -5.32 -10.55
CA ARG A 205 -12.60 -6.74 -10.35
C ARG A 205 -13.70 -6.92 -9.30
N ASN A 206 -14.52 -7.98 -9.43
CA ASN A 206 -15.63 -8.27 -8.52
C ASN A 206 -15.25 -8.28 -7.04
N TYR A 207 -14.00 -8.65 -6.74
CA TYR A 207 -13.45 -8.67 -5.40
C TYR A 207 -13.52 -7.32 -4.68
N ALA A 208 -13.42 -6.21 -5.42
CA ALA A 208 -13.57 -4.85 -4.89
C ALA A 208 -14.92 -4.61 -4.19
N PHE A 209 -15.96 -5.37 -4.52
CA PHE A 209 -17.32 -5.15 -4.01
C PHE A 209 -17.64 -6.04 -2.81
N THR A 210 -16.64 -6.70 -2.23
CA THR A 210 -16.81 -7.51 -1.02
C THR A 210 -17.13 -6.65 0.20
N ASN A 211 -16.38 -5.56 0.39
CA ASN A 211 -16.60 -4.55 1.43
C ASN A 211 -15.82 -3.26 1.08
N MET A 212 -15.98 -2.19 1.86
CA MET A 212 -15.32 -0.91 1.60
C MET A 212 -13.78 -0.97 1.69
N HIS A 213 -13.21 -1.87 2.49
CA HIS A 213 -11.76 -2.00 2.60
C HIS A 213 -11.19 -2.66 1.33
N GLU A 214 -11.85 -3.69 0.80
CA GLU A 214 -11.47 -4.29 -0.49
C GLU A 214 -11.69 -3.31 -1.64
N PHE A 215 -12.77 -2.54 -1.58
CA PHE A 215 -13.03 -1.49 -2.56
C PHE A 215 -11.87 -0.49 -2.62
N TRP A 216 -11.40 -0.05 -1.45
CA TRP A 216 -10.22 0.80 -1.34
C TRP A 216 -8.97 0.15 -1.95
N ALA A 217 -8.60 -1.05 -1.50
CA ALA A 217 -7.35 -1.68 -1.93
C ALA A 217 -7.35 -2.00 -3.44
N VAL A 218 -8.44 -2.55 -3.97
CA VAL A 218 -8.56 -2.84 -5.42
C VAL A 218 -8.62 -1.57 -6.28
N SER A 219 -9.20 -0.49 -5.75
CA SER A 219 -9.14 0.82 -6.42
C SER A 219 -7.71 1.34 -6.53
N VAL A 220 -6.92 1.20 -5.47
CA VAL A 220 -5.50 1.62 -5.46
C VAL A 220 -4.64 0.72 -6.35
N GLU A 221 -4.93 -0.60 -6.43
CA GLU A 221 -4.31 -1.47 -7.43
C GLU A 221 -4.54 -0.94 -8.85
N ALA A 222 -5.80 -0.72 -9.25
CA ALA A 222 -6.12 -0.21 -10.58
C ALA A 222 -5.50 1.16 -10.86
N PHE A 223 -5.37 2.01 -9.83
CA PHE A 223 -4.75 3.32 -9.92
C PHE A 223 -3.28 3.28 -10.27
N PHE A 224 -2.53 2.30 -9.76
CA PHE A 224 -1.10 2.17 -10.08
C PHE A 224 -0.82 1.24 -11.25
N GLU A 225 -1.64 0.20 -11.45
CA GLU A 225 -1.45 -0.80 -12.52
C GLU A 225 -1.92 -0.31 -13.88
N ASN A 226 -3.07 0.36 -13.96
CA ASN A 226 -3.60 0.91 -15.21
C ASN A 226 -4.35 2.24 -14.96
N PRO A 227 -3.62 3.30 -14.61
CA PRO A 227 -4.20 4.61 -14.30
C PRO A 227 -5.01 5.19 -15.46
N VAL A 228 -4.57 4.98 -16.70
CA VAL A 228 -5.29 5.47 -17.90
C VAL A 228 -6.62 4.76 -18.05
N GLY A 229 -6.63 3.43 -17.95
CA GLY A 229 -7.88 2.64 -17.99
C GLY A 229 -8.83 2.99 -16.86
N LEU A 230 -8.32 3.23 -15.65
CA LEU A 230 -9.15 3.67 -14.53
C LEU A 230 -9.76 5.06 -14.79
N ARG A 231 -8.97 6.02 -15.29
CA ARG A 231 -9.44 7.37 -15.62
C ARG A 231 -10.51 7.36 -16.71
N GLU A 232 -10.39 6.51 -17.71
CA GLU A 232 -11.35 6.40 -18.81
C GLU A 232 -12.67 5.75 -18.37
N ASN A 233 -12.60 4.71 -17.54
CA ASN A 233 -13.78 3.90 -17.20
C ASN A 233 -14.46 4.31 -15.89
N MET A 234 -13.73 4.92 -14.95
CA MET A 234 -14.22 5.37 -13.64
C MET A 234 -13.56 6.71 -13.23
N PRO A 235 -13.80 7.81 -13.99
CA PRO A 235 -13.10 9.08 -13.80
C PRO A 235 -13.31 9.69 -12.39
N ASP A 236 -14.52 9.60 -11.83
CA ASP A 236 -14.79 10.13 -10.48
C ASP A 236 -13.97 9.38 -9.41
N LEU A 237 -13.83 8.07 -9.55
CA LEU A 237 -13.00 7.25 -8.66
C LEU A 237 -11.52 7.62 -8.83
N TYR A 238 -11.05 7.75 -10.06
CA TYR A 238 -9.69 8.19 -10.37
C TYR A 238 -9.37 9.54 -9.70
N ASP A 239 -10.25 10.53 -9.85
CA ASP A 239 -10.07 11.86 -9.27
C ASP A 239 -10.07 11.85 -7.74
N SER A 240 -10.91 11.01 -7.11
CA SER A 240 -10.90 10.83 -5.66
C SER A 240 -9.62 10.16 -5.17
N LEU A 241 -9.08 9.19 -5.90
CA LEU A 241 -7.78 8.54 -5.60
C LEU A 241 -6.60 9.51 -5.72
N CYS A 242 -6.61 10.34 -6.76
CA CYS A 242 -5.63 11.41 -6.95
C CYS A 242 -5.55 12.32 -5.71
N LYS A 243 -6.72 12.74 -5.19
CA LYS A 243 -6.81 13.64 -4.03
C LYS A 243 -6.38 12.99 -2.72
N VAL A 244 -6.77 11.73 -2.47
CA VAL A 244 -6.46 11.04 -1.21
C VAL A 244 -5.00 10.59 -1.13
N LEU A 245 -4.41 10.15 -2.25
CA LEU A 245 -3.00 9.74 -2.30
C LEU A 245 -2.04 10.89 -2.61
N ASN A 246 -2.56 12.05 -3.02
CA ASN A 246 -1.82 13.21 -3.53
C ASN A 246 -0.89 12.84 -4.70
N GLN A 247 -1.41 12.02 -5.62
CA GLN A 247 -0.65 11.46 -6.74
C GLN A 247 -1.43 11.50 -8.05
N ASP A 248 -0.72 11.52 -9.17
CA ASP A 248 -1.26 11.26 -10.50
C ASP A 248 -0.26 10.36 -11.27
N PRO A 249 -0.47 9.03 -11.27
CA PRO A 249 0.43 8.08 -11.92
C PRO A 249 0.55 8.26 -13.43
N THR A 250 -0.33 9.03 -14.09
CA THR A 250 -0.22 9.36 -15.52
C THR A 250 0.76 10.49 -15.82
N THR A 251 1.20 11.22 -14.80
CA THR A 251 2.21 12.29 -14.94
C THR A 251 3.62 11.74 -14.76
N MET A 252 4.64 12.52 -15.14
CA MET A 252 6.03 12.14 -14.88
C MET A 252 6.42 12.31 -13.40
N SER A 253 5.92 13.37 -12.75
CA SER A 253 6.22 13.64 -11.34
C SER A 253 5.53 12.67 -10.40
N LYS A 254 4.41 12.06 -10.83
CA LYS A 254 3.52 11.21 -10.03
C LYS A 254 2.87 11.90 -8.83
N ILE A 255 3.30 13.11 -8.45
CA ILE A 255 2.77 13.93 -7.34
C ILE A 255 2.03 15.15 -7.90
N LEU A 256 0.90 15.51 -7.26
CA LEU A 256 0.04 16.59 -7.76
C LEU A 256 0.61 17.99 -7.49
N VAL A 257 1.03 18.29 -6.27
CA VAL A 257 1.88 19.44 -5.89
C VAL A 257 2.50 19.11 -4.52
N ASP A 258 3.73 19.55 -4.26
CA ASP A 258 4.32 19.49 -2.92
C ASP A 258 3.45 20.29 -1.96
N LEU A 259 2.72 19.57 -1.10
CA LEU A 259 2.21 20.16 0.12
C LEU A 259 3.45 20.49 0.94
N ASN A 260 3.97 21.72 0.83
CA ASN A 260 4.96 22.25 1.77
C ASN A 260 4.40 22.19 3.19
#